data_AF-A0A7W6LSF3-F1
#
_entry.id   AF-A0A7W6LSF3-F1
#
_cell.length_a   1.000
_cell.length_b   1.000
_cell.length_c   1.000
_cell.angle_alpha   90.00
_cell.angle_beta   90.00
_cell.angle_gamma   90.00
#
_symmetry.space_group_name_H-M   'P 1'
#
loop_
_entity.id
_entity.type
_entity.pdbx_description
1 polymer ?
#
loop_
_entity_poly.entity_id
_entity_poly.type
_entity_poly.pdbx_seq_one_letter_code
_entity_poly.pdbx_strand_id
1 'polypeptide(L)'
;SISERPACVEDRAIPGHWEGDLIGGTKNSYIATLVERHSRYVMLVKVANKDTRSVVSALIRQTQRLPRELYKSLTWDRGKELADHPRLSLATDVEVYFCDPQSPWQRGSNENTNRLLRQYFPRGTDLSLCSQAKLSAVARQLNERPRKTLEYQTPAERFQAWLAATR
;
A
#
# COMPACT_ATOMS: atom_id res chain seq x y z
N SER A 1 3.13 -16.25 -6.92
CA SER A 1 2.15 -15.94 -7.99
C SER A 1 0.83 -15.52 -7.36
N ILE A 2 -0.01 -14.70 -7.99
CA ILE A 2 -1.34 -14.33 -7.46
C ILE A 2 -2.27 -15.54 -7.27
N SER A 3 -2.06 -16.60 -8.06
CA SER A 3 -2.79 -17.88 -7.96
C SER A 3 -2.53 -18.64 -6.66
N GLU A 4 -1.44 -18.33 -5.97
CA GLU A 4 -1.07 -18.95 -4.69
C GLU A 4 -1.63 -18.15 -3.50
N ARG A 5 -2.28 -17.02 -3.76
CA ARG A 5 -2.86 -16.17 -2.73
C ARG A 5 -4.13 -16.81 -2.16
N PRO A 6 -4.31 -16.85 -0.84
CA PRO A 6 -5.53 -17.36 -0.22
C PRO A 6 -6.80 -16.64 -0.71
N ALA A 7 -7.90 -17.36 -0.91
CA ALA A 7 -9.16 -16.79 -1.39
C ALA A 7 -9.75 -15.72 -0.46
N CYS A 8 -9.43 -15.79 0.84
CA CYS A 8 -9.83 -14.79 1.86
C CYS A 8 -9.17 -13.41 1.67
N VAL A 9 -8.22 -13.28 0.74
CA VAL A 9 -7.69 -11.98 0.33
C VAL A 9 -8.58 -11.31 -0.72
N GLU A 10 -9.29 -12.12 -1.50
CA GLU A 10 -10.16 -11.68 -2.59
C GLU A 10 -11.50 -11.18 -2.10
N ASP A 11 -12.11 -11.91 -1.17
CA ASP A 11 -13.35 -11.52 -0.49
C ASP A 11 -13.15 -10.31 0.45
N ARG A 12 -11.89 -9.96 0.75
CA ARG A 12 -11.50 -8.86 1.65
C ARG A 12 -12.03 -9.07 3.07
N ALA A 13 -12.38 -10.29 3.45
CA ALA A 13 -12.96 -10.60 4.75
C ALA A 13 -11.93 -10.53 5.87
N ILE A 14 -10.65 -10.76 5.54
CA ILE A 14 -9.57 -10.76 6.51
C ILE A 14 -8.72 -9.48 6.36
N PRO A 15 -8.49 -8.75 7.46
CA PRO A 15 -7.57 -7.62 7.47
C PRO A 15 -6.10 -8.05 7.49
N GLY A 16 -5.23 -7.14 7.05
CA GLY A 16 -3.78 -7.33 7.02
C GLY A 16 -3.23 -7.71 5.64
N HIS A 17 -4.08 -7.72 4.62
CA HIS A 17 -3.66 -7.94 3.24
C HIS A 17 -3.57 -6.60 2.51
N TRP A 18 -2.39 -6.26 2.01
CA TRP A 18 -2.09 -4.97 1.41
C TRP A 18 -1.92 -5.09 -0.10
N GLU A 19 -2.40 -4.09 -0.83
CA GLU A 19 -2.04 -3.83 -2.21
C GLU A 19 -0.98 -2.72 -2.25
N GLY A 20 -0.01 -2.86 -3.14
CA GLY A 20 1.10 -1.92 -3.23
C GLY A 20 1.45 -1.52 -4.66
N ASP A 21 1.80 -0.25 -4.86
CA ASP A 21 2.14 0.35 -6.16
C ASP A 21 3.16 1.47 -6.03
N LEU A 22 3.72 1.93 -7.16
CA LEU A 22 4.51 3.16 -7.25
C LEU A 22 3.77 4.23 -8.05
N ILE A 23 3.55 5.38 -7.42
CA ILE A 23 3.20 6.59 -8.17
C ILE A 23 4.45 7.37 -8.53
N GLY A 24 4.64 7.61 -9.83
CA GLY A 24 5.69 8.47 -10.36
C GLY A 24 5.29 9.95 -10.44
N GLY A 25 6.30 10.81 -10.25
CA GLY A 25 6.28 12.25 -10.48
C GLY A 25 7.40 12.68 -11.43
N THR A 26 7.69 13.99 -11.47
CA THR A 26 8.81 14.53 -12.26
C THR A 26 10.15 14.29 -11.57
N LYS A 27 11.26 14.52 -12.29
CA LYS A 27 12.65 14.34 -11.79
C LYS A 27 12.94 12.96 -11.20
N ASN A 28 12.38 11.90 -11.78
CA ASN A 28 12.55 10.52 -11.30
C ASN A 28 12.22 10.37 -9.80
N SER A 29 11.15 11.05 -9.36
CA SER A 29 10.65 10.95 -7.99
C SER A 29 9.45 10.01 -7.90
N TYR A 30 9.38 9.26 -6.81
CA TYR A 30 8.39 8.20 -6.64
C TYR A 30 7.87 8.18 -5.19
N ILE A 31 6.65 7.67 -5.03
CA ILE A 31 6.04 7.35 -3.74
C ILE A 31 5.48 5.94 -3.86
N ALA A 32 5.77 5.09 -2.87
CA ALA A 32 5.09 3.81 -2.74
C ALA A 32 3.73 4.01 -2.05
N THR A 33 2.67 3.49 -2.66
CA THR A 33 1.30 3.56 -2.15
C THR A 33 0.88 2.19 -1.68
N LEU A 34 0.49 2.08 -0.41
CA LEU A 34 0.03 0.86 0.22
C LEU A 34 -1.42 1.04 0.65
N VAL A 35 -2.30 0.11 0.26
CA VAL A 35 -3.72 0.15 0.61
C VAL A 35 -4.14 -1.19 1.19
N GLU A 36 -4.65 -1.16 2.42
CA GLU A 36 -5.16 -2.34 3.10
C GLU A 36 -6.52 -2.77 2.51
N ARG A 37 -6.68 -4.05 2.20
CA ARG A 37 -7.78 -4.55 1.37
C ARG A 37 -9.11 -4.63 2.11
N HIS A 38 -9.14 -4.73 3.44
CA HIS A 38 -10.38 -4.78 4.21
C HIS A 38 -10.89 -3.36 4.52
N SER A 39 -10.11 -2.61 5.31
CA SER A 39 -10.39 -1.26 5.82
C SER A 39 -10.16 -0.13 4.81
N ARG A 40 -9.47 -0.38 3.68
CA ARG A 40 -9.01 0.66 2.73
C ARG A 40 -8.01 1.65 3.33
N TYR A 41 -7.37 1.31 4.44
CA TYR A 41 -6.39 2.18 5.07
C TYR A 41 -5.19 2.39 4.16
N VAL A 42 -4.81 3.65 3.96
CA VAL A 42 -3.76 4.07 3.04
C VAL A 42 -2.49 4.43 3.82
N MET A 43 -1.35 3.94 3.36
CA MET A 43 -0.04 4.43 3.76
C MET A 43 0.74 4.88 2.53
N LEU A 44 1.41 6.02 2.67
CA LEU A 44 2.28 6.58 1.64
C LEU A 44 3.71 6.55 2.14
N VAL A 45 4.59 5.94 1.38
CA VAL A 45 6.00 5.74 1.75
C VAL A 45 6.88 6.50 0.78
N LYS A 46 7.71 7.38 1.32
CA LYS A 46 8.73 8.07 0.52
C LYS A 46 9.80 7.06 0.13
N VAL A 47 10.01 6.91 -1.18
CA VAL A 47 11.11 6.13 -1.74
C VAL A 47 12.17 7.07 -2.30
N ALA A 48 13.44 6.66 -2.23
CA ALA A 48 14.55 7.46 -2.75
C ALA A 48 14.50 7.53 -4.29
N ASN A 49 14.22 6.39 -4.93
CA ASN A 49 14.07 6.22 -6.36
C ASN A 49 13.20 4.96 -6.63
N LYS A 50 13.06 4.56 -7.90
CA LYS A 50 12.34 3.34 -8.29
C LYS A 50 13.19 2.06 -8.32
N ASP A 51 14.45 2.11 -7.90
CA ASP A 51 15.27 0.89 -7.92
C ASP A 51 14.80 -0.10 -6.85
N THR A 52 15.02 -1.38 -7.11
CA THR A 52 14.56 -2.47 -6.24
C THR A 52 15.04 -2.33 -4.81
N ARG A 53 16.31 -1.98 -4.60
CA ARG A 53 16.90 -1.86 -3.25
C ARG A 53 16.23 -0.74 -2.48
N SER A 54 16.01 0.41 -3.11
CA SER A 54 15.40 1.57 -2.50
C SER A 54 13.93 1.32 -2.13
N VAL A 55 13.17 0.69 -3.01
CA VAL A 55 11.76 0.34 -2.78
C VAL A 55 11.64 -0.69 -1.67
N VAL A 56 12.35 -1.83 -1.76
CA VAL A 56 12.32 -2.90 -0.75
C VAL A 56 12.76 -2.38 0.62
N SER A 57 13.84 -1.59 0.69
CA SER A 57 14.31 -1.03 1.96
C SER A 57 13.30 -0.07 2.59
N ALA A 58 12.56 0.70 1.78
CA ALA A 58 11.52 1.59 2.28
C ALA A 58 10.31 0.80 2.80
N LEU A 59 9.92 -0.27 2.11
CA LEU A 59 8.83 -1.14 2.53
C LEU A 59 9.16 -1.90 3.82
N ILE A 60 10.39 -2.42 3.98
CA ILE A 60 10.84 -3.04 5.23
C ILE A 60 10.74 -2.05 6.40
N ARG A 61 11.24 -0.82 6.24
CA ARG A 61 11.15 0.19 7.29
C ARG A 61 9.71 0.55 7.64
N GLN A 62 8.81 0.57 6.66
CA GLN A 62 7.41 0.91 6.89
C GLN A 62 6.66 -0.24 7.58
N THR A 63 6.84 -1.46 7.13
CA THR A 63 6.19 -2.66 7.69
C THR A 63 6.60 -2.89 9.14
N GLN A 64 7.87 -2.68 9.49
CA GLN A 64 8.37 -2.78 10.87
C GLN A 64 7.78 -1.75 11.85
N ARG A 65 7.08 -0.72 11.36
CA ARG A 65 6.37 0.25 12.21
C ARG A 65 4.98 -0.22 12.63
N LEU A 66 4.50 -1.32 12.05
CA LEU A 66 3.22 -1.92 12.37
C LEU A 66 3.46 -3.27 13.06
N PRO A 67 2.59 -3.65 14.02
CA PRO A 67 2.51 -5.03 14.48
C PRO A 67 2.37 -6.00 13.31
N ARG A 68 3.00 -7.18 13.42
CA ARG A 68 3.07 -8.17 12.33
C ARG A 68 1.70 -8.66 11.91
N GLU A 69 0.78 -8.73 12.87
CA GLU A 69 -0.62 -9.11 12.67
C GLU A 69 -1.31 -8.19 11.67
N LEU A 70 -0.83 -6.94 11.56
CA LEU A 70 -1.37 -5.91 10.67
C LEU A 70 -0.87 -6.00 9.23
N TYR A 71 0.11 -6.86 8.97
CA TYR A 71 0.79 -6.93 7.69
C TYR A 71 1.10 -8.38 7.33
N LYS A 72 0.07 -9.11 6.89
CA LYS A 72 0.15 -10.55 6.54
C LYS A 72 0.72 -10.75 5.15
N SER A 73 0.22 -9.99 4.17
CA SER A 73 0.68 -10.12 2.79
C SER A 73 0.70 -8.79 2.04
N LEU A 74 1.52 -8.74 1.00
CA LEU A 74 1.61 -7.63 0.06
C LEU A 74 1.39 -8.15 -1.36
N THR A 75 0.43 -7.55 -2.08
CA THR A 75 0.22 -7.79 -3.51
C THR A 75 0.75 -6.62 -4.32
N TRP A 76 1.68 -6.90 -5.23
CA TRP A 76 2.34 -5.92 -6.08
C TRP A 76 2.13 -6.23 -7.57
N ASP A 77 2.37 -5.24 -8.44
CA ASP A 77 2.48 -5.50 -9.87
C ASP A 77 3.77 -6.28 -10.19
N ARG A 78 3.88 -6.86 -11.39
CA ARG A 78 5.11 -7.53 -11.84
C ARG A 78 6.24 -6.55 -12.22
N GLY A 79 6.22 -5.34 -11.66
CA GLY A 79 7.30 -4.37 -11.82
C GLY A 79 8.63 -4.90 -11.31
N LYS A 80 9.73 -4.45 -11.92
CA LYS A 80 11.10 -4.83 -11.49
C LYS A 80 11.46 -4.21 -10.13
N GLU A 81 10.69 -3.24 -9.69
CA GLU A 81 10.87 -2.48 -8.45
C GLU A 81 10.74 -3.36 -7.20
N LEU A 82 10.13 -4.54 -7.31
CA LEU A 82 10.02 -5.52 -6.22
C LEU A 82 10.71 -6.85 -6.53
N ALA A 83 11.71 -6.87 -7.42
CA ALA A 83 12.45 -8.09 -7.77
C ALA A 83 13.13 -8.75 -6.55
N ASP A 84 13.61 -7.97 -5.58
CA ASP A 84 14.22 -8.43 -4.32
C ASP A 84 13.19 -8.54 -3.18
N HIS A 85 11.93 -8.87 -3.51
CA HIS A 85 10.89 -9.16 -2.51
C HIS A 85 11.25 -10.29 -1.52
N PRO A 86 12.09 -11.31 -1.82
CA PRO A 86 12.43 -12.32 -0.82
C PRO A 86 13.11 -11.69 0.41
N ARG A 87 13.86 -10.61 0.22
CA ARG A 87 14.45 -9.84 1.33
C ARG A 87 13.39 -9.15 2.18
N LEU A 88 12.31 -8.64 1.57
CA LEU A 88 11.16 -8.10 2.32
C LEU A 88 10.55 -9.20 3.19
N SER A 89 10.18 -10.33 2.57
CA SER A 89 9.58 -11.46 3.28
C SER A 89 10.47 -11.97 4.42
N LEU A 90 11.77 -12.12 4.20
CA LEU A 90 12.71 -12.57 5.24
C LEU A 90 12.79 -11.59 6.43
N ALA A 91 12.74 -10.28 6.16
CA ALA A 91 12.90 -9.26 7.19
C ALA A 91 11.62 -9.00 8.01
N THR A 92 10.45 -9.33 7.45
CA THR A 92 9.15 -8.87 7.98
C THR A 92 8.11 -9.98 8.13
N ASP A 93 8.40 -11.19 7.65
CA ASP A 93 7.47 -12.32 7.60
C ASP A 93 6.20 -12.05 6.75
N VAL A 94 6.34 -11.15 5.78
CA VAL A 94 5.24 -10.73 4.90
C VAL A 94 5.28 -11.56 3.62
N GLU A 95 4.18 -12.23 3.29
CA GLU A 95 4.05 -12.95 2.04
C GLU A 95 3.86 -11.97 0.88
N VAL A 96 4.65 -12.12 -0.20
CA VAL A 96 4.56 -11.25 -1.37
C VAL A 96 3.97 -11.98 -2.56
N TYR A 97 2.91 -11.41 -3.11
CA TYR A 97 2.19 -11.93 -4.28
C TYR A 97 2.28 -10.94 -5.44
N PHE A 98 2.33 -11.47 -6.66
CA PHE A 98 2.42 -10.69 -7.89
C PHE A 98 1.23 -10.94 -8.78
N CYS A 99 0.58 -9.86 -9.22
CA CYS A 99 -0.53 -9.93 -10.17
C CYS A 99 -0.13 -10.61 -11.47
N ASP A 100 -1.11 -11.13 -12.21
CA ASP A 100 -0.88 -11.67 -13.54
C ASP A 100 -0.56 -10.55 -14.55
N PRO A 101 0.20 -10.86 -15.63
CA PRO A 101 0.44 -9.89 -16.68
C PRO A 101 -0.90 -9.37 -17.21
N GLN A 102 -0.95 -8.07 -17.52
CA GLN A 102 -2.13 -7.42 -18.11
C GLN A 102 -3.41 -7.55 -17.28
N SER A 103 -3.31 -7.82 -15.97
CA SER A 103 -4.46 -8.01 -15.07
C SER A 103 -4.56 -6.94 -13.97
N PRO A 104 -4.68 -5.64 -14.33
CA PRO A 104 -4.68 -4.53 -13.37
C PRO A 104 -5.85 -4.58 -12.38
N TRP A 105 -6.98 -5.20 -12.76
CA TRP A 105 -8.17 -5.35 -11.90
C TRP A 105 -7.91 -6.15 -10.61
N GLN A 106 -6.85 -6.98 -10.57
CA GLN A 106 -6.44 -7.71 -9.36
C GLN A 106 -5.95 -6.78 -8.22
N ARG A 107 -5.74 -5.48 -8.54
CA ARG A 107 -5.38 -4.38 -7.64
C ARG A 107 -6.36 -3.19 -7.72
N GLY A 108 -7.65 -3.48 -7.87
CA GLY A 108 -8.68 -2.44 -8.00
C GLY A 108 -8.74 -1.44 -6.82
N SER A 109 -8.25 -1.79 -5.63
CA SER A 109 -8.21 -0.85 -4.49
C SER A 109 -7.14 0.22 -4.70
N ASN A 110 -5.94 -0.19 -5.13
CA ASN A 110 -4.86 0.75 -5.41
C ASN A 110 -5.18 1.69 -6.56
N GLU A 111 -5.83 1.23 -7.63
CA GLU A 111 -6.19 2.11 -8.76
C GLU A 111 -7.11 3.25 -8.32
N ASN A 112 -8.15 2.93 -7.55
CA ASN A 112 -9.08 3.92 -7.03
C ASN A 112 -8.37 4.89 -6.06
N THR A 113 -7.55 4.37 -5.14
CA THR A 113 -6.80 5.21 -4.20
C THR A 113 -5.78 6.10 -4.92
N ASN A 114 -5.06 5.58 -5.91
CA ASN A 114 -4.12 6.35 -6.71
C ASN A 114 -4.82 7.49 -7.45
N ARG A 115 -6.05 7.29 -7.95
CA ARG A 115 -6.86 8.37 -8.54
C ARG A 115 -7.15 9.48 -7.53
N LEU A 116 -7.48 9.15 -6.29
CA LEU A 116 -7.68 10.13 -5.22
C LEU A 116 -6.37 10.84 -4.85
N LEU A 117 -5.26 10.11 -4.80
CA LEU A 117 -3.94 10.67 -4.51
C LEU A 117 -3.51 11.68 -5.58
N ARG A 118 -3.98 11.56 -6.83
CA ARG A 118 -3.72 12.56 -7.88
C ARG A 118 -4.38 13.92 -7.63
N GLN A 119 -5.34 14.03 -6.71
CA GLN A 119 -5.85 15.33 -6.24
C GLN A 119 -4.81 16.07 -5.39
N TYR A 120 -3.95 15.33 -4.69
CA TYR A 120 -2.88 15.87 -3.83
C TYR A 120 -1.53 15.96 -4.53
N PHE A 121 -1.29 15.02 -5.44
CA PHE A 121 -0.08 14.89 -6.23
C PHE A 121 -0.45 14.83 -7.71
N PRO A 122 -0.88 15.97 -8.31
CA PRO A 122 -1.19 16.03 -9.73
C PRO A 122 -0.09 15.42 -10.61
N ARG A 123 -0.47 14.95 -11.80
CA ARG A 123 0.55 14.51 -12.77
C ARG A 123 1.48 15.69 -13.07
N GLY A 124 2.78 15.44 -13.10
CA GLY A 124 3.79 16.50 -13.26
C GLY A 124 4.34 17.06 -11.95
N THR A 125 3.78 16.71 -10.78
CA THR A 125 4.35 17.13 -9.49
C THR A 125 5.74 16.54 -9.26
N ASP A 126 6.66 17.37 -8.77
CA ASP A 126 7.96 16.93 -8.26
C ASP A 126 7.78 16.33 -6.86
N LEU A 127 7.75 15.01 -6.77
CA LEU A 127 7.54 14.29 -5.52
C LEU A 127 8.81 14.24 -4.66
N SER A 128 9.97 14.67 -5.17
CA SER A 128 11.20 14.74 -4.37
C SER A 128 11.07 15.75 -3.23
N LEU A 129 10.27 16.80 -3.45
CA LEU A 129 9.97 17.85 -2.48
C LEU A 129 8.96 17.41 -1.40
N CYS A 130 8.36 16.23 -1.54
CA CYS A 130 7.42 15.71 -0.56
C CYS A 130 8.17 14.98 0.56
N SER A 131 8.15 15.55 1.76
CA SER A 131 8.66 14.89 2.96
C SER A 131 7.75 13.73 3.38
N GLN A 132 8.31 12.74 4.10
CA GLN A 132 7.50 11.66 4.67
C GLN A 132 6.38 12.19 5.57
N ALA A 133 6.60 13.28 6.30
CA ALA A 133 5.57 13.91 7.12
C ALA A 133 4.39 14.45 6.29
N LYS A 134 4.68 15.10 5.15
CA LYS A 134 3.64 15.55 4.20
C LYS A 134 2.85 14.36 3.65
N LEU A 135 3.53 13.28 3.28
CA LEU A 135 2.88 12.06 2.80
C LEU A 135 1.97 11.45 3.87
N SER A 136 2.43 11.35 5.11
CA SER A 136 1.63 10.85 6.22
C SER A 136 0.41 11.75 6.50
N ALA A 137 0.54 13.07 6.37
CA ALA A 137 -0.58 14.00 6.53
C ALA A 137 -1.65 13.81 5.44
N VAL A 138 -1.23 13.62 4.18
CA VAL A 138 -2.16 13.32 3.07
C VAL A 138 -2.84 11.97 3.27
N ALA A 139 -2.08 10.95 3.66
CA ALA A 139 -2.63 9.63 3.98
C ALA A 139 -3.67 9.72 5.10
N ARG A 140 -3.38 10.46 6.18
CA ARG A 140 -4.31 10.71 7.27
C ARG A 140 -5.62 11.33 6.79
N GLN A 141 -5.55 12.39 5.98
CA GLN A 141 -6.75 12.99 5.40
C GLN A 141 -7.58 12.01 4.56
N LEU A 142 -6.95 11.08 3.83
CA LEU A 142 -7.67 10.05 3.10
C LEU A 142 -8.27 8.97 4.01
N ASN A 143 -7.61 8.67 5.12
CA ASN A 143 -8.02 7.68 6.11
C ASN A 143 -9.11 8.19 7.05
N GLU A 144 -9.25 9.51 7.21
CA GLU A 144 -10.30 10.16 8.00
C GLU A 144 -11.54 10.51 7.15
N ARG A 145 -11.54 10.19 5.85
CA ARG A 145 -12.68 10.42 4.96
C ARG A 145 -13.66 9.25 4.98
N PRO A 146 -14.95 9.48 5.32
CA PRO A 146 -16.01 8.48 5.22
C PRO A 146 -16.09 7.82 3.84
N ARG A 147 -16.28 6.51 3.80
CA ARG A 147 -16.44 5.75 2.55
C ARG A 147 -17.80 5.07 2.51
N LYS A 148 -18.57 5.31 1.46
CA LYS A 148 -19.85 4.61 1.25
C LYS A 148 -19.69 3.08 1.24
N THR A 149 -18.57 2.58 0.72
CA THR A 149 -18.21 1.15 0.70
C THR A 149 -17.90 0.57 2.08
N LEU A 150 -17.71 1.42 3.10
CA LEU A 150 -17.49 1.03 4.50
C LEU A 150 -18.68 1.45 5.37
N GLU A 151 -19.86 1.63 4.79
CA GLU A 151 -21.07 2.09 5.50
C GLU A 151 -20.88 3.48 6.14
N TYR A 152 -20.15 4.35 5.43
CA TYR A 152 -19.76 5.69 5.87
C TYR A 152 -18.82 5.74 7.08
N GLN A 153 -18.29 4.60 7.52
CA GLN A 153 -17.12 4.61 8.40
C GLN A 153 -15.87 5.07 7.63
N THR A 154 -14.92 5.62 8.36
CA THR A 154 -13.61 6.01 7.84
C THR A 154 -12.67 4.79 7.81
N PRO A 155 -11.71 4.74 6.86
CA PRO A 155 -10.67 3.72 6.88
C PRO A 155 -9.92 3.64 8.20
N ALA A 156 -9.67 4.78 8.85
CA ALA A 156 -9.03 4.85 10.16
C ALA A 156 -9.86 4.15 11.23
N GLU A 157 -11.16 4.40 11.33
CA GLU A 157 -12.05 3.74 12.31
C GLU A 157 -12.08 2.23 12.10
N ARG A 158 -12.29 1.77 10.86
CA ARG A 158 -12.30 0.33 10.52
C ARG A 158 -10.97 -0.34 10.86
N PHE A 159 -9.86 0.32 10.57
CA PHE A 159 -8.52 -0.20 10.87
C PHE A 159 -8.25 -0.25 12.39
N GLN A 160 -8.67 0.78 13.13
CA GLN A 160 -8.54 0.84 14.59
C GLN A 160 -9.43 -0.17 15.32
N ALA A 161 -10.66 -0.39 14.84
CA ALA A 161 -11.56 -1.41 15.40
C ALA A 161 -10.94 -2.81 15.32
N TRP A 162 -10.28 -3.11 14.20
CA TRP A 162 -9.57 -4.37 14.05
C TRP A 162 -8.31 -4.47 14.94
N LEU A 163 -7.52 -3.40 14.99
CA LEU A 163 -6.39 -3.26 15.90
C LEU A 163 -6.77 -3.55 17.36
N ALA A 164 -7.92 -3.04 17.80
CA ALA A 164 -8.44 -3.27 19.13
C ALA A 164 -8.89 -4.72 19.36
N ALA A 165 -9.42 -5.40 18.34
CA ALA A 165 -9.87 -6.79 18.41
C ALA A 165 -8.74 -7.82 18.37
N THR A 166 -7.51 -7.42 18.00
CA THR A 166 -6.34 -8.30 17.86
C THR A 166 -5.38 -8.18 19.05
N ARG A 167 -5.69 -7.31 20.03
CA ARG A 167 -4.99 -7.21 21.33
C ARG A 167 -5.67 -8.09 22.36
#